data_AF-G2KVV4-F1
#
_entry.id   AF-G2KVV4-F1
#
_cell.length_a   1.000
_cell.length_b   1.000
_cell.length_c   1.000
_cell.angle_alpha   90.00
_cell.angle_beta   90.00
_cell.angle_gamma   90.00
#
_symmetry.space_group_name_H-M   'P 1'
#
loop_
_entity.id
_entity.type
_entity.pdbx_description
1 polymer ?
#
loop_
_entity_poly.entity_id
_entity_poly.type
_entity_poly.pdbx_seq_one_letter_code
_entity_poly.pdbx_strand_id
1 'polypeptide(L)'
;MPKKNDELTETEKSPFEVGDVVGFKIKKDDFTGTIEKGYKNAFLVSFKTDDPDILDSYHDKTVINWKDLTMIKQAPRPEKVEEEPKEDEPEK
;
A
#
# COMPACT_ATOMS: atom_id res chain seq x y z
N MET A 1 2.53 15.48 -36.30
CA MET A 1 1.58 14.79 -35.40
C MET A 1 2.34 13.72 -34.62
N PRO A 2 2.81 13.98 -33.39
CA PRO A 2 3.33 12.93 -32.53
C PRO A 2 2.19 12.34 -31.70
N LYS A 3 1.86 11.07 -31.93
CA LYS A 3 1.07 10.25 -31.01
C LYS A 3 1.99 9.79 -29.88
N LYS A 4 1.89 10.39 -28.70
CA LYS A 4 2.42 9.85 -27.44
C LYS A 4 1.40 10.11 -26.35
N ASN A 5 0.27 9.40 -26.43
CA ASN A 5 -0.60 9.19 -25.29
C ASN A 5 0.10 8.17 -24.37
N ASP A 6 1.13 8.61 -23.66
CA ASP A 6 1.65 7.91 -22.47
C ASP A 6 1.37 8.74 -21.21
N GLU A 7 0.36 9.61 -21.27
CA GLU A 7 -0.25 10.27 -20.11
C GLU A 7 -1.17 9.30 -19.36
N LEU A 8 -0.75 8.04 -19.18
CA LEU A 8 -1.38 7.15 -18.23
C LEU A 8 -0.88 7.49 -16.83
N THR A 9 -1.52 8.57 -16.36
CA THR A 9 -1.84 8.90 -14.97
C THR A 9 -0.63 9.21 -14.12
N GLU A 10 -0.56 10.45 -13.63
CA GLU A 10 -0.11 10.72 -12.26
C GLU A 10 -0.69 9.61 -11.39
N THR A 11 0.14 8.59 -11.16
CA THR A 11 -0.27 7.39 -10.46
C THR A 11 -0.37 7.88 -9.04
N GLU A 12 -1.59 8.07 -8.52
CA GLU A 12 -1.84 8.26 -7.10
C GLU A 12 -0.96 7.23 -6.39
N LYS A 13 0.18 7.70 -5.85
CA LYS A 13 1.12 6.81 -5.19
C LYS A 13 0.37 6.33 -3.97
N SER A 14 0.01 5.06 -3.99
CA SER A 14 -0.51 4.37 -2.83
C SER A 14 0.40 4.66 -1.63
N PRO A 15 -0.16 5.01 -0.46
CA PRO A 15 0.65 5.35 0.72
C PRO A 15 1.37 4.13 1.33
N PHE A 16 1.10 2.93 0.81
CA PHE A 16 1.65 1.66 1.28
C PHE A 16 2.83 1.20 0.44
N GLU A 17 3.73 0.46 1.07
CA GLU A 17 4.89 -0.16 0.44
C GLU A 17 5.00 -1.66 0.74
N VAL A 18 5.81 -2.36 -0.05
CA VAL A 18 6.13 -3.77 0.18
C VAL A 18 6.84 -3.91 1.52
N GLY A 19 6.34 -4.80 2.37
CA GLY A 19 6.80 -5.00 3.75
C GLY A 19 5.91 -4.33 4.80
N ASP A 20 4.99 -3.43 4.42
CA ASP A 20 4.02 -2.87 5.36
C ASP A 20 3.00 -3.91 5.82
N VAL A 21 2.60 -3.79 7.09
CA VAL A 21 1.52 -4.58 7.66
C VAL A 21 0.23 -3.78 7.56
N VAL A 22 -0.71 -4.33 6.80
CA VAL A 22 -1.99 -3.72 6.47
C VAL A 22 -3.15 -4.60 6.94
N GLY A 23 -4.21 -3.93 7.36
CA GLY A 23 -5.51 -4.51 7.66
C GLY A 23 -6.40 -4.43 6.44
N PHE A 24 -7.21 -5.46 6.22
CA PHE A 24 -8.16 -5.52 5.12
C PHE A 24 -9.33 -6.42 5.50
N LYS A 25 -10.47 -6.30 4.80
CA LYS A 25 -11.63 -7.15 5.05
C LYS A 25 -11.82 -8.20 3.96
N ILE A 26 -12.01 -9.46 4.36
CA ILE A 26 -12.45 -10.55 3.48
C ILE A 26 -13.76 -11.11 4.05
N LYS A 27 -14.78 -11.30 3.21
CA LYS A 27 -16.07 -11.90 3.60
C LYS A 27 -16.73 -11.29 4.86
N LYS A 28 -16.43 -10.01 5.17
CA LYS A 28 -16.86 -9.20 6.34
C LYS A 28 -16.00 -9.34 7.60
N ASP A 29 -15.03 -10.25 7.60
CA ASP A 29 -14.06 -10.39 8.67
C ASP A 29 -12.83 -9.52 8.41
N ASP A 30 -12.28 -8.97 9.50
CA ASP A 30 -11.07 -8.15 9.47
C ASP A 30 -9.84 -9.05 9.58
N PHE A 31 -8.97 -8.96 8.59
CA PHE A 31 -7.71 -9.69 8.51
C PHE A 31 -6.53 -8.72 8.51
N THR A 32 -5.39 -9.23 8.95
CA THR A 32 -4.12 -8.52 8.90
C THR A 32 -3.15 -9.32 8.06
N GLY A 33 -2.41 -8.64 7.19
CA GLY A 33 -1.40 -9.27 6.37
C GLY A 33 -0.26 -8.31 6.04
N THR A 34 0.74 -8.85 5.39
CA THR A 34 1.93 -8.11 4.96
C THR A 34 1.93 -7.99 3.45
N ILE A 35 2.23 -6.80 2.94
CA ILE A 35 2.35 -6.58 1.50
C ILE A 35 3.59 -7.31 0.97
N GLU A 36 3.40 -8.29 0.10
CA GLU A 36 4.48 -8.97 -0.62
C GLU A 36 4.82 -8.29 -1.96
N LYS A 37 3.82 -7.69 -2.63
CA LYS A 37 4.01 -7.09 -3.96
C LYS A 37 3.05 -5.95 -4.23
N GLY A 38 3.56 -4.85 -4.78
CA GLY A 38 2.75 -3.73 -5.26
C GLY A 38 2.39 -3.85 -6.74
N TYR A 39 1.13 -3.54 -7.04
CA TYR A 39 0.61 -3.28 -8.38
C TYR A 39 0.20 -1.80 -8.47
N LYS A 40 -0.20 -1.35 -9.67
CA LYS A 40 -0.56 0.06 -9.91
C LYS A 40 -1.70 0.55 -8.99
N ASN A 41 -2.71 -0.30 -8.78
CA ASN A 41 -3.92 0.03 -8.00
C ASN A 41 -4.24 -0.98 -6.89
N ALA A 42 -3.36 -1.95 -6.64
CA ALA A 42 -3.64 -3.03 -5.71
C ALA A 42 -2.34 -3.58 -5.13
N PHE A 43 -2.44 -4.37 -4.07
CA PHE A 43 -1.31 -5.03 -3.44
C PHE A 43 -1.61 -6.51 -3.26
N LEU A 44 -0.60 -7.34 -3.50
CA LEU A 44 -0.58 -8.72 -3.04
C LEU A 44 -0.25 -8.69 -1.55
N VAL A 45 -1.21 -9.10 -0.74
CA VAL A 45 -1.08 -9.20 0.70
C VAL A 45 -1.06 -10.67 1.06
N SER A 46 -0.01 -11.11 1.76
CA SER A 46 0.03 -12.42 2.38
C SER A 46 -0.45 -12.31 3.82
N PHE A 47 -1.32 -13.22 4.22
CA PHE A 47 -1.95 -13.25 5.53
C PHE A 47 -2.05 -14.69 5.99
N LYS A 48 -2.18 -14.91 7.30
CA LYS A 48 -2.46 -16.24 7.85
C LYS A 48 -3.87 -16.25 8.40
N THR A 49 -4.54 -17.38 8.21
CA THR A 49 -5.89 -17.63 8.73
C THR A 49 -5.99 -19.05 9.22
N ASP A 50 -6.63 -19.25 10.37
CA ASP A 50 -7.00 -20.58 10.88
C ASP A 50 -8.36 -21.05 10.32
N ASP A 51 -9.05 -20.17 9.58
CA ASP A 51 -10.35 -20.46 8.99
C ASP A 51 -10.21 -21.27 7.68
N PRO A 52 -10.73 -22.51 7.62
CA PRO A 52 -10.51 -23.42 6.49
C PRO A 52 -11.17 -22.94 5.19
N ASP A 53 -12.29 -22.23 5.27
CA ASP A 53 -12.98 -21.67 4.09
C ASP A 53 -12.14 -20.56 3.42
N ILE A 54 -11.44 -19.75 4.22
CA ILE A 54 -10.55 -18.72 3.71
C ILE A 54 -9.25 -19.33 3.20
N LEU A 55 -8.71 -20.34 3.91
CA LEU A 55 -7.48 -21.02 3.52
C LEU A 55 -7.61 -21.71 2.15
N ASP A 56 -8.73 -22.39 1.90
CA ASP A 56 -8.99 -23.06 0.62
C ASP A 56 -9.25 -22.05 -0.52
N SER A 57 -9.95 -20.95 -0.23
CA SER A 57 -10.29 -19.95 -1.24
C SER A 57 -9.12 -19.03 -1.63
N TYR A 58 -8.24 -18.70 -0.68
CA TYR A 58 -7.22 -17.65 -0.85
C TYR A 58 -5.78 -18.17 -0.69
N HIS A 59 -5.56 -19.35 -0.12
CA HIS A 59 -4.21 -19.93 0.06
C HIS A 59 -3.21 -18.95 0.68
N ASP A 60 -3.60 -18.29 1.78
CA ASP A 60 -2.77 -17.33 2.54
C ASP A 60 -2.34 -16.06 1.75
N LYS A 61 -2.91 -15.81 0.57
CA LYS A 61 -2.57 -14.66 -0.30
C LYS A 61 -3.79 -14.08 -0.98
N THR A 62 -3.83 -12.75 -1.08
CA THR A 62 -4.95 -12.07 -1.74
C THR A 62 -4.47 -10.79 -2.40
N VAL A 63 -5.16 -10.37 -3.47
CA VAL A 63 -4.90 -9.08 -4.14
C VAL A 63 -6.01 -8.12 -3.77
N ILE A 64 -5.66 -7.03 -3.09
CA ILE A 64 -6.63 -6.05 -2.58
C ILE A 64 -6.28 -4.66 -3.08
N ASN A 65 -7.31 -3.89 -3.42
CA ASN A 65 -7.12 -2.51 -3.84
C ASN A 65 -6.55 -1.68 -2.69
N TRP A 66 -5.60 -0.80 -2.97
CA TRP A 66 -4.99 0.03 -1.94
C TRP A 66 -6.00 0.91 -1.19
N LYS A 67 -7.14 1.24 -1.81
CA LYS A 67 -8.23 2.02 -1.19
C LYS A 67 -8.98 1.25 -0.09
N ASP A 68 -8.93 -0.08 -0.13
CA ASP A 68 -9.56 -0.96 0.86
C ASP A 68 -8.57 -1.45 1.94
N LEU A 69 -7.30 -1.04 1.83
CA LEU A 69 -6.28 -1.33 2.83
C LEU A 69 -6.29 -0.27 3.92
N THR A 70 -6.10 -0.72 5.15
CA THR A 70 -5.91 0.14 6.32
C THR A 70 -4.50 -0.08 6.86
N MET A 71 -3.77 0.99 7.14
CA MET A 71 -2.41 0.85 7.68
C MET A 71 -2.47 0.43 9.15
N ILE A 72 -1.87 -0.71 9.49
CA ILE A 72 -1.79 -1.18 10.89
C ILE A 72 -0.41 -0.88 11.45
N LYS A 73 0.65 -1.24 10.72
CA LYS A 73 2.03 -0.99 11.12
C LYS A 73 2.89 -0.74 9.89
N GLN A 74 3.54 0.42 9.87
CA GLN A 74 4.53 0.73 8.85
C GLN A 74 5.77 -0.14 9.09
N ALA A 75 6.36 -0.65 8.00
CA ALA A 75 7.70 -1.18 8.06
C ALA A 75 8.65 -0.08 8.56
N PRO A 76 9.69 -0.42 9.34
CA PRO A 76 10.67 0.56 9.79
C PRO A 76 11.35 1.18 8.57
N ARG A 77 10.86 2.36 8.18
CA ARG A 77 11.48 3.24 7.21
C ARG A 77 12.45 4.11 8.02
N PRO A 78 13.68 4.37 7.55
CA PRO A 78 14.46 5.45 8.15
C PRO A 78 13.59 6.70 8.09
N GLU A 79 13.37 7.33 9.25
CA GLU A 79 12.65 8.60 9.35
C GLU A 79 13.25 9.53 8.31
N LYS A 80 12.49 9.79 7.24
CA LYS A 80 12.82 10.91 6.38
C LYS A 80 12.48 12.12 7.22
N VAL A 81 13.50 12.63 7.91
CA VAL A 81 13.50 13.93 8.58
C VAL A 81 12.73 14.87 7.65
N GLU A 82 11.57 15.33 8.10
CA GLU A 82 10.88 16.47 7.50
C GLU A 82 11.91 17.60 7.55
N GLU A 83 12.54 17.89 6.41
CA GLU A 83 13.33 19.09 6.26
C GLU A 83 12.32 20.23 6.32
N GLU A 84 12.20 20.82 7.50
CA GLU A 84 11.42 22.03 7.77
C GLU A 84 11.69 23.04 6.65
N PRO A 85 10.67 23.75 6.15
CA PRO A 85 10.88 24.72 5.09
C PRO A 85 11.81 25.79 5.65
N LYS A 86 13.03 25.89 5.10
CA LYS A 86 13.87 27.07 5.34
C LYS A 86 13.08 28.29 4.87
N GLU A 87 12.56 29.04 5.83
CA GLU A 87 12.15 30.42 5.62
C GLU A 87 13.34 31.17 5.06
N ASP A 88 13.26 31.51 3.78
CA ASP A 88 14.16 32.46 3.13
C ASP A 88 13.86 33.83 3.77
N GLU A 89 14.61 34.20 4.81
CA GLU A 89 14.68 35.57 5.30
C GLU A 89 15.21 36.47 4.17
N PRO A 90 14.52 37.57 3.82
CA PRO A 90 15.01 38.51 2.83
C PRO A 90 15.90 39.56 3.52
N GLU A 91 17.21 39.47 3.34
CA GLU A 91 18.15 40.59 3.46
C GLU A 91 19.25 40.36 2.40
N LYS A 92 19.60 41.29 1.50
CA LYS A 92 19.52 42.75 1.48
C LYS A 92 19.84 43.25 0.07
#